data_AF-B1K2F4-F1
#
_entry.id   AF-B1K2F4-F1
#
_cell.length_a   1.000
_cell.length_b   1.000
_cell.length_c   1.000
_cell.angle_alpha   90.00
_cell.angle_beta   90.00
_cell.angle_gamma   90.00
#
_symmetry.space_group_name_H-M   'P 1'
#
loop_
_entity.id
_entity.type
_entity.pdbx_description
1 polymer ?
#
loop_
_entity_poly.entity_id
_entity_poly.type
_entity_poly.pdbx_seq_one_letter_code
_entity_poly.pdbx_strand_id
1 'polypeptide(L)'
;MTIDNPKPPTIALGTWAWGDSGEAGNGYFGSSLTRAGLEAVADKAHAAGFSLWDTAMVYGMGRSETVLGEVLKRFARSDYRLSTKFTPQAAGTGADPVADMLEQSLARLGTDYVDLYWIHNPADVERWTPHLIPLLESGKIKHVGVSNHNLGEIEQADRILREAGFRVEAIQNHYSLLYRDSERAGILDYCRDRGIPFFAYMVLEQGALSGKYGPAHPLPEGSNRAQTYNRMLPRLKALTDALAAIGRKRGAAAPDVATAWALAKGTTPIVGVTRPDHVDGLARASRITLAADEIAELEALADAADVNTRGWWEHEMQV
;
A
#
# COMPACT_ATOMS: atom_id res chain seq x y z
N MET A 1 3.99 -14.63 -25.21
CA MET A 1 3.53 -15.56 -24.15
C MET A 1 2.43 -14.86 -23.39
N THR A 2 1.23 -15.44 -23.35
CA THR A 2 0.15 -14.96 -22.47
C THR A 2 0.59 -15.26 -21.05
N ILE A 3 1.04 -14.25 -20.32
CA ILE A 3 1.26 -14.34 -18.88
C ILE A 3 -0.10 -14.67 -18.29
N ASP A 4 -0.26 -15.87 -17.73
CA ASP A 4 -1.38 -16.21 -16.87
C ASP A 4 -1.34 -15.18 -15.75
N ASN A 5 -2.13 -14.11 -15.87
CA ASN A 5 -2.14 -13.06 -14.89
C ASN A 5 -3.10 -13.53 -13.79
N PRO A 6 -2.62 -14.06 -12.65
CA PRO A 6 -3.53 -14.44 -11.58
C PRO A 6 -4.35 -13.21 -11.23
N LYS A 7 -5.66 -13.41 -11.08
CA LYS A 7 -6.59 -12.34 -10.68
C LYS A 7 -5.95 -11.53 -9.55
N PRO A 8 -5.85 -10.18 -9.68
CA PRO A 8 -5.19 -9.37 -8.67
C PRO A 8 -5.86 -9.62 -7.31
N PRO A 9 -5.08 -9.69 -6.22
CA PRO A 9 -5.63 -9.92 -4.90
C PRO A 9 -6.62 -8.79 -4.57
N THR A 10 -7.69 -9.13 -3.86
CA THR A 10 -8.71 -8.14 -3.46
C THR A 10 -8.11 -7.09 -2.52
N ILE A 11 -7.24 -7.50 -1.60
CA ILE A 11 -6.55 -6.63 -0.64
C ILE A 11 -5.11 -7.12 -0.50
N ALA A 12 -4.16 -6.21 -0.36
CA ALA A 12 -2.77 -6.49 0.00
C ALA A 12 -2.50 -6.14 1.47
N LEU A 13 -1.63 -6.90 2.11
CA LEU A 13 -1.26 -6.75 3.52
C LEU A 13 0.02 -5.93 3.63
N GLY A 14 -0.11 -4.68 4.08
CA GLY A 14 1.03 -3.78 4.26
C GLY A 14 1.80 -4.04 5.56
N THR A 15 3.13 -4.05 5.49
CA THR A 15 4.01 -4.38 6.63
C THR A 15 4.86 -3.21 7.12
N TRP A 16 4.56 -1.98 6.74
CA TRP A 16 5.33 -0.79 7.15
C TRP A 16 5.48 -0.64 8.68
N ALA A 17 4.49 -1.08 9.46
CA ALA A 17 4.56 -1.06 10.92
C ALA A 17 5.47 -2.15 11.49
N TRP A 18 5.81 -3.19 10.72
CA TRP A 18 6.65 -4.30 11.18
C TRP A 18 8.14 -3.91 11.23
N GLY A 19 8.51 -2.84 10.51
CA GLY A 19 9.84 -2.24 10.58
C GLY A 19 10.05 -1.34 11.80
N ASP A 20 9.02 -1.14 12.62
CA ASP A 20 9.09 -0.32 13.83
C ASP A 20 9.90 -1.03 14.93
N SER A 21 10.85 -0.32 15.54
CA SER A 21 11.61 -0.86 16.66
C SER A 21 10.97 -0.59 18.02
N GLY A 22 9.95 0.28 18.07
CA GLY A 22 9.36 0.76 19.31
C GLY A 22 10.20 1.83 20.03
N GLU A 23 11.37 2.20 19.48
CA GLU A 23 12.21 3.28 20.01
C GLU A 23 11.79 4.64 19.44
N ALA A 24 11.92 5.70 20.24
CA ALA A 24 11.65 7.05 19.77
C ALA A 24 12.55 7.41 18.57
N GLY A 25 11.92 7.79 17.45
CA GLY A 25 12.62 8.11 16.19
C GLY A 25 12.78 6.95 15.20
N ASN A 26 12.41 5.73 15.58
CA ASN A 26 12.41 4.56 14.69
C ASN A 26 10.97 4.13 14.36
N GLY A 27 10.64 4.00 13.07
CA GLY A 27 9.34 3.47 12.61
C GLY A 27 8.19 4.49 12.52
N TYR A 28 7.02 4.02 12.07
CA TYR A 28 5.86 4.86 11.77
C TYR A 28 4.80 4.89 12.90
N PHE A 29 4.78 3.87 13.78
CA PHE A 29 3.68 3.61 14.71
C PHE A 29 4.08 3.58 16.20
N GLY A 30 5.38 3.57 16.53
CA GLY A 30 5.92 3.34 17.87
C GLY A 30 5.50 1.98 18.45
N SER A 31 5.33 0.96 17.61
CA SER A 31 4.66 -0.29 17.99
C SER A 31 5.61 -1.33 18.61
N SER A 32 5.19 -1.93 19.72
CA SER A 32 5.86 -3.09 20.38
C SER A 32 5.40 -4.43 19.80
N LEU A 33 5.61 -4.64 18.50
CA LEU A 33 5.21 -5.88 17.83
C LEU A 33 6.15 -7.02 18.22
N THR A 34 5.57 -8.16 18.62
CA THR A 34 6.32 -9.38 18.93
C THR A 34 6.27 -10.33 17.75
N ARG A 35 7.30 -11.17 17.58
CA ARG A 35 7.31 -12.24 16.56
C ARG A 35 6.04 -13.09 16.63
N ALA A 36 5.69 -13.58 17.82
CA ALA A 36 4.50 -14.42 18.02
C ALA A 36 3.19 -13.71 17.62
N GLY A 37 3.08 -12.40 17.88
CA GLY A 37 1.93 -11.61 17.44
C GLY A 37 1.83 -11.49 15.92
N LEU A 38 2.96 -11.30 15.24
CA LEU A 38 3.01 -11.21 13.77
C LEU A 38 2.80 -12.57 13.10
N GLU A 39 3.29 -13.65 13.70
CA GLU A 39 2.98 -15.02 13.28
C GLU A 39 1.48 -15.29 13.38
N ALA A 40 0.81 -14.88 14.46
CA ALA A 40 -0.64 -15.01 14.57
C ALA A 40 -1.40 -14.18 13.51
N VAL A 41 -0.86 -13.02 13.11
CA VAL A 41 -1.41 -12.24 11.98
C VAL A 41 -1.26 -13.03 10.67
N ALA A 42 -0.09 -13.62 10.41
CA ALA A 42 0.17 -14.39 9.20
C ALA A 42 -0.67 -15.68 9.13
N ASP A 43 -0.79 -16.43 10.23
CA ASP A 43 -1.64 -17.61 10.32
C ASP A 43 -3.11 -17.26 10.00
N LYS A 44 -3.61 -16.16 10.57
CA LYS A 44 -4.97 -15.67 10.33
C LYS A 44 -5.16 -15.20 8.88
N ALA A 45 -4.19 -14.48 8.32
CA ALA A 45 -4.20 -14.02 6.93
C ALA A 45 -4.26 -15.19 5.95
N HIS A 46 -3.40 -16.18 6.14
CA HIS A 46 -3.37 -17.40 5.34
C HIS A 46 -4.71 -18.16 5.43
N ALA A 47 -5.24 -18.38 6.63
CA ALA A 47 -6.53 -19.03 6.83
C ALA A 47 -7.71 -18.26 6.19
N ALA A 48 -7.62 -16.93 6.10
CA ALA A 48 -8.62 -16.09 5.46
C ALA A 48 -8.42 -15.93 3.93
N GLY A 49 -7.39 -16.55 3.35
CA GLY A 49 -7.09 -16.50 1.92
C GLY A 49 -6.39 -15.21 1.46
N PHE A 50 -5.86 -14.40 2.37
CA PHE A 50 -5.01 -13.25 2.01
C PHE A 50 -3.58 -13.72 1.80
N SER A 51 -3.03 -13.46 0.61
CA SER A 51 -1.74 -14.00 0.20
C SER A 51 -0.73 -12.96 -0.27
N LEU A 52 -1.11 -11.72 -0.60
CA LEU A 52 -0.16 -10.69 -1.01
C LEU A 52 0.31 -9.85 0.17
N TRP A 53 1.62 -9.87 0.43
CA TRP A 53 2.29 -9.05 1.43
C TRP A 53 3.12 -7.97 0.75
N ASP A 54 2.87 -6.71 1.11
CA ASP A 54 3.57 -5.53 0.57
C ASP A 54 4.51 -4.93 1.63
N THR A 55 5.78 -4.84 1.26
CA THR A 55 6.87 -4.31 2.09
C THR A 55 7.76 -3.37 1.27
N ALA A 56 8.82 -2.84 1.88
CA ALA A 56 9.86 -2.05 1.22
C ALA A 56 11.11 -2.01 2.09
N MET A 57 12.28 -1.85 1.46
CA MET A 57 13.54 -1.63 2.19
C MET A 57 13.43 -0.42 3.13
N VAL A 58 12.81 0.68 2.71
CA VAL A 58 12.71 1.88 3.57
C VAL A 58 11.81 1.70 4.80
N TYR A 59 11.08 0.59 4.93
CA TYR A 59 10.30 0.29 6.13
C TYR A 59 11.20 -0.24 7.24
N GLY A 60 11.72 0.68 8.05
CA GLY A 60 12.70 0.37 9.09
C GLY A 60 14.05 -0.04 8.53
N MET A 61 14.46 0.52 7.38
CA MET A 61 15.74 0.25 6.71
C MET A 61 16.06 -1.25 6.58
N GLY A 62 15.08 -2.01 6.10
CA GLY A 62 15.14 -3.44 5.85
C GLY A 62 14.54 -4.29 6.96
N ARG A 63 14.30 -3.73 8.15
CA ARG A 63 13.73 -4.48 9.29
C ARG A 63 12.39 -5.12 8.96
N SER A 64 11.49 -4.42 8.26
CA SER A 64 10.20 -4.98 7.86
C SER A 64 10.36 -6.20 6.95
N GLU A 65 11.27 -6.14 5.96
CA GLU A 65 11.57 -7.27 5.06
C GLU A 65 12.13 -8.47 5.83
N THR A 66 13.06 -8.24 6.76
CA THR A 66 13.63 -9.30 7.60
C THR A 66 12.54 -9.97 8.44
N VAL A 67 11.74 -9.18 9.16
CA VAL A 67 10.67 -9.71 10.02
C VAL A 67 9.63 -10.46 9.20
N LEU A 68 9.23 -9.91 8.05
CA LEU A 68 8.29 -10.56 7.14
C LEU A 68 8.82 -11.90 6.63
N GLY A 69 10.08 -11.93 6.16
CA GLY A 69 10.74 -13.15 5.70
C GLY A 69 10.78 -14.22 6.78
N GLU A 70 11.13 -13.86 8.01
CA GLU A 70 11.16 -14.82 9.12
C GLU A 70 9.77 -15.33 9.52
N VAL A 71 8.73 -14.48 9.50
CA VAL A 71 7.34 -14.89 9.78
C VAL A 71 6.82 -15.84 8.69
N LEU A 72 7.11 -15.56 7.42
CA LEU A 72 6.57 -16.31 6.29
C LEU A 72 7.31 -17.62 5.98
N LYS A 73 8.52 -17.84 6.52
CA LYS A 73 9.27 -19.12 6.41
C LYS A 73 8.49 -20.36 6.86
N ARG A 74 7.39 -20.17 7.60
CA ARG A 74 6.48 -21.22 8.07
C ARG A 74 5.49 -21.71 7.00
N PHE A 75 5.33 -21.00 5.89
CA PHE A 75 4.44 -21.34 4.78
C PHE A 75 5.25 -21.78 3.56
N ALA A 76 4.64 -22.54 2.64
CA ALA A 76 5.30 -22.80 1.37
C ALA A 76 5.39 -21.49 0.57
N ARG A 77 6.49 -21.27 -0.16
CA ARG A 77 6.70 -20.05 -0.96
C ARG A 77 5.56 -19.80 -1.98
N SER A 78 4.88 -20.87 -2.42
CA SER A 78 3.71 -20.85 -3.30
C SER A 78 2.41 -20.36 -2.64
N ASP A 79 2.36 -20.31 -1.30
CA ASP A 79 1.14 -19.95 -0.56
C ASP A 79 0.95 -18.44 -0.41
N TYR A 80 1.99 -17.66 -0.74
CA TYR A 80 1.98 -16.21 -0.63
C TYR A 80 2.73 -15.54 -1.79
N ARG A 81 2.39 -14.27 -1.99
CA ARG A 81 3.02 -13.37 -2.93
C ARG A 81 3.73 -12.26 -2.16
N LEU A 82 4.92 -11.88 -2.62
CA LEU A 82 5.70 -10.79 -2.05
C LEU A 82 5.77 -9.62 -3.03
N SER A 83 5.51 -8.42 -2.51
CA SER A 83 5.88 -7.19 -3.19
C SER A 83 6.84 -6.35 -2.37
N THR A 84 7.92 -5.87 -3.01
CA THR A 84 8.89 -4.95 -2.41
C THR A 84 9.34 -3.90 -3.43
N LYS A 85 10.14 -2.93 -3.01
CA LYS A 85 10.33 -1.67 -3.74
C LYS A 85 11.81 -1.33 -3.93
N PHE A 86 12.19 -1.01 -5.16
CA PHE A 86 13.37 -0.20 -5.42
C PHE A 86 13.06 1.25 -5.03
N THR A 87 13.87 1.85 -4.16
CA THR A 87 13.69 3.25 -3.76
C THR A 87 14.79 4.12 -4.36
N PRO A 88 14.52 4.89 -5.44
CA PRO A 88 15.52 5.72 -6.12
C PRO A 88 16.32 6.63 -5.18
N GLN A 89 15.66 7.22 -4.19
CA GLN A 89 16.29 8.14 -3.22
C GLN A 89 17.31 7.46 -2.30
N ALA A 90 17.28 6.13 -2.21
CA ALA A 90 18.22 5.31 -1.45
C ALA A 90 19.10 4.44 -2.37
N ALA A 91 19.14 4.75 -3.67
CA ALA A 91 19.98 4.04 -4.62
C ALA A 91 21.46 4.22 -4.27
N GLY A 92 22.21 3.13 -4.29
CA GLY A 92 23.66 3.16 -4.15
C GLY A 92 24.34 3.78 -5.38
N THR A 93 25.66 3.94 -5.30
CA THR A 93 26.51 4.43 -6.40
C THR A 93 27.15 3.29 -7.22
N GLY A 94 26.66 2.06 -7.04
CA GLY A 94 27.12 0.88 -7.78
C GLY A 94 26.76 0.94 -9.27
N ALA A 95 27.23 -0.05 -10.03
CA ALA A 95 26.98 -0.14 -11.47
C ALA A 95 25.51 -0.48 -11.78
N ASP A 96 24.84 -1.25 -10.92
CA ASP A 96 23.40 -1.53 -11.02
C ASP A 96 22.72 -1.41 -9.64
N PRO A 97 22.38 -0.18 -9.21
CA PRO A 97 21.77 0.04 -7.90
C PRO A 97 20.40 -0.63 -7.73
N VAL A 98 19.69 -0.92 -8.83
CA VAL A 98 18.37 -1.55 -8.80
C VAL A 98 18.51 -3.03 -8.49
N ALA A 99 19.43 -3.71 -9.17
CA ALA A 99 19.77 -5.11 -8.90
C ALA A 99 20.37 -5.27 -7.50
N ASP A 100 21.32 -4.41 -7.11
CA ASP A 100 21.96 -4.45 -5.79
C ASP A 100 20.94 -4.34 -4.65
N MET A 101 19.96 -3.43 -4.78
CA MET A 101 18.89 -3.27 -3.78
C MET A 101 17.97 -4.49 -3.74
N LEU A 102 17.62 -5.05 -4.91
CA LEU A 102 16.81 -6.26 -4.99
C LEU A 102 17.51 -7.44 -4.30
N GLU A 103 18.80 -7.68 -4.55
CA GLU A 103 19.54 -8.78 -3.91
C GLU A 103 19.54 -8.66 -2.39
N GLN A 104 19.69 -7.44 -1.87
CA GLN A 104 19.61 -7.20 -0.44
C GLN A 104 18.21 -7.46 0.12
N SER A 105 17.16 -7.08 -0.62
CA SER A 105 15.77 -7.36 -0.26
C SER A 105 15.48 -8.87 -0.28
N LEU A 106 15.94 -9.59 -1.30
CA LEU A 106 15.83 -11.04 -1.42
C LEU A 106 16.52 -11.76 -0.25
N ALA A 107 17.72 -11.31 0.12
CA ALA A 107 18.45 -11.85 1.28
C ALA A 107 17.69 -11.63 2.60
N ARG A 108 17.11 -10.45 2.83
CA ARG A 108 16.29 -10.16 4.02
C ARG A 108 15.00 -10.97 4.05
N LEU A 109 14.32 -11.08 2.91
CA LEU A 109 13.09 -11.86 2.76
C LEU A 109 13.33 -13.38 2.82
N GLY A 110 14.57 -13.83 2.60
CA GLY A 110 14.94 -15.24 2.59
C GLY A 110 14.35 -16.00 1.39
N THR A 111 14.30 -15.35 0.22
CA THR A 111 13.80 -15.92 -1.03
C THR A 111 14.68 -15.49 -2.19
N ASP A 112 14.53 -16.16 -3.31
CA ASP A 112 15.23 -16.02 -4.58
C ASP A 112 14.43 -15.22 -5.63
N TYR A 113 13.15 -14.93 -5.36
CA TYR A 113 12.34 -14.06 -6.21
C TYR A 113 11.24 -13.31 -5.44
N VAL A 114 10.80 -12.19 -5.99
CA VAL A 114 9.57 -11.48 -5.58
C VAL A 114 8.53 -11.50 -6.68
N ASP A 115 7.26 -11.50 -6.29
CA ASP A 115 6.14 -11.55 -7.23
C ASP A 115 5.93 -10.20 -7.90
N LEU A 116 6.15 -9.10 -7.20
CA LEU A 116 5.98 -7.76 -7.74
C LEU A 116 7.05 -6.81 -7.20
N TYR A 117 7.76 -6.15 -8.10
CA TYR A 117 8.78 -5.17 -7.74
C TYR A 117 8.37 -3.78 -8.20
N TRP A 118 8.44 -2.81 -7.30
CA TRP A 118 7.98 -1.45 -7.56
C TRP A 118 9.17 -0.50 -7.77
N ILE A 119 9.09 0.42 -8.73
CA ILE A 119 9.82 1.70 -8.61
C ILE A 119 9.03 2.55 -7.61
N HIS A 120 9.60 2.79 -6.43
CA HIS A 120 8.87 3.39 -5.29
C HIS A 120 8.47 4.86 -5.53
N ASN A 121 9.24 5.59 -6.34
CA ASN A 121 9.02 7.01 -6.64
C ASN A 121 9.50 7.33 -8.05
N PRO A 122 8.96 8.35 -8.74
CA PRO A 122 9.26 8.63 -10.16
C PRO A 122 10.58 9.34 -10.41
N ALA A 123 11.48 9.40 -9.42
CA ALA A 123 12.71 10.17 -9.55
C ALA A 123 13.61 9.58 -10.64
N ASP A 124 13.60 10.17 -11.83
CA ASP A 124 14.35 9.77 -13.04
C ASP A 124 13.86 8.43 -13.63
N VAL A 125 12.63 8.43 -14.16
CA VAL A 125 11.97 7.25 -14.75
C VAL A 125 12.83 6.61 -15.84
N GLU A 126 13.40 7.43 -16.73
CA GLU A 126 14.26 6.99 -17.83
C GLU A 126 15.52 6.29 -17.36
N ARG A 127 16.13 6.76 -16.27
CA ARG A 127 17.32 6.14 -15.72
C ARG A 127 17.03 4.78 -15.11
N TRP A 128 15.97 4.66 -14.29
CA TRP A 128 15.78 3.43 -13.49
C TRP A 128 15.00 2.34 -14.20
N THR A 129 14.05 2.71 -15.06
CA THR A 129 13.16 1.71 -15.69
C THR A 129 13.91 0.64 -16.49
N PRO A 130 14.95 0.97 -17.29
CA PRO A 130 15.70 -0.04 -18.04
C PRO A 130 16.36 -1.12 -17.17
N HIS A 131 16.76 -0.79 -15.94
CA HIS A 131 17.39 -1.75 -15.02
C HIS A 131 16.45 -2.85 -14.52
N LEU A 132 15.14 -2.72 -14.72
CA LEU A 132 14.17 -3.76 -14.37
C LEU A 132 14.15 -4.91 -15.37
N ILE A 133 14.54 -4.66 -16.62
CA ILE A 133 14.44 -5.62 -17.72
C ILE A 133 15.26 -6.89 -17.45
N PRO A 134 16.56 -6.83 -17.09
CA PRO A 134 17.33 -8.04 -16.78
C PRO A 134 16.79 -8.81 -15.55
N LEU A 135 16.16 -8.11 -14.61
CA LEU A 135 15.57 -8.71 -13.42
C LEU A 135 14.28 -9.49 -13.76
N LEU A 136 13.49 -8.99 -14.70
CA LEU A 136 12.33 -9.68 -15.27
C LEU A 136 12.77 -10.91 -16.09
N GLU A 137 13.76 -10.74 -16.97
CA GLU A 137 14.28 -11.83 -17.81
C GLU A 137 14.88 -12.97 -16.98
N SER A 138 15.59 -12.65 -15.90
CA SER A 138 16.13 -13.65 -14.96
C SER A 138 15.07 -14.31 -14.08
N GLY A 139 13.86 -13.74 -14.03
CA GLY A 139 12.75 -14.22 -13.20
C GLY A 139 12.91 -13.95 -11.71
N LYS A 140 13.89 -13.13 -11.29
CA LYS A 140 14.04 -12.64 -9.90
C LYS A 140 12.90 -11.72 -9.49
N ILE A 141 12.31 -11.02 -10.46
CA ILE A 141 11.02 -10.33 -10.29
C ILE A 141 10.04 -10.92 -11.32
N LYS A 142 8.82 -11.26 -10.88
CA LYS A 142 7.79 -11.83 -11.79
C LYS A 142 7.01 -10.75 -12.52
N HIS A 143 6.69 -9.68 -11.81
CA HIS A 143 5.94 -8.54 -12.30
C HIS A 143 6.61 -7.24 -11.87
N VAL A 144 6.33 -6.18 -12.60
CA VAL A 144 6.84 -4.84 -12.30
C VAL A 144 5.73 -3.80 -12.23
N GLY A 145 5.85 -2.89 -11.28
CA GLY A 145 4.93 -1.78 -11.12
C GLY A 145 5.65 -0.49 -10.78
N VAL A 146 4.88 0.59 -10.78
CA VAL A 146 5.35 1.94 -10.42
C VAL A 146 4.53 2.49 -9.27
N SER A 147 5.14 3.31 -8.43
CA SER A 147 4.49 3.91 -7.27
C SER A 147 4.77 5.41 -7.17
N ASN A 148 3.74 6.17 -6.79
CA ASN A 148 3.77 7.64 -6.73
C ASN A 148 4.04 8.31 -8.07
N HIS A 149 3.75 7.65 -9.20
CA HIS A 149 3.93 8.21 -10.54
C HIS A 149 2.63 8.87 -11.02
N ASN A 150 2.73 10.01 -11.69
CA ASN A 150 1.63 10.60 -12.45
C ASN A 150 1.40 9.86 -13.78
N LEU A 151 0.38 10.25 -14.54
CA LEU A 151 0.01 9.53 -15.76
C LEU A 151 1.11 9.54 -16.83
N GLY A 152 1.77 10.69 -17.05
CA GLY A 152 2.86 10.80 -18.02
C GLY A 152 4.06 9.93 -17.65
N GLU A 153 4.41 9.89 -16.37
CA GLU A 153 5.48 9.04 -15.84
C GLU A 153 5.15 7.54 -15.92
N ILE A 154 3.89 7.17 -15.70
CA ILE A 154 3.39 5.79 -15.89
C ILE A 154 3.56 5.38 -17.35
N GLU A 155 3.10 6.21 -18.29
CA GLU A 155 3.22 5.94 -19.73
C GLU A 155 4.67 5.88 -20.20
N GLN A 156 5.52 6.73 -19.63
CA GLN A 156 6.96 6.73 -19.88
C GLN A 156 7.61 5.40 -19.46
N ALA A 157 7.33 4.93 -18.24
CA ALA A 157 7.83 3.65 -17.76
C ALA A 157 7.32 2.48 -18.60
N ASP A 158 6.02 2.48 -18.95
CA ASP A 158 5.41 1.44 -19.78
C ASP A 158 6.04 1.40 -21.18
N ARG A 159 6.32 2.56 -21.78
CA ARG A 159 6.99 2.65 -23.08
C ARG A 159 8.37 2.01 -23.07
N ILE A 160 9.20 2.31 -22.06
CA ILE A 160 10.54 1.73 -21.92
C ILE A 160 10.46 0.21 -21.78
N LEU A 161 9.57 -0.30 -20.93
CA LEU A 161 9.42 -1.76 -20.72
C LEU A 161 8.93 -2.47 -21.99
N ARG A 162 8.05 -1.84 -22.78
CA ARG A 162 7.52 -2.39 -24.03
C ARG A 162 8.58 -2.61 -25.10
N GLU A 163 9.62 -1.79 -25.14
CA GLU A 163 10.73 -1.97 -26.07
C GLU A 163 11.44 -3.32 -25.87
N ALA A 164 11.40 -3.87 -24.65
CA ALA A 164 11.91 -5.19 -24.30
C ALA A 164 10.82 -6.28 -24.18
N GLY A 165 9.59 -6.01 -24.61
CA GLY A 165 8.48 -6.97 -24.57
C GLY A 165 7.80 -7.13 -23.20
N PHE A 166 8.12 -6.26 -22.23
CA PHE A 166 7.47 -6.17 -20.93
C PHE A 166 6.47 -5.00 -20.88
N ARG A 167 5.82 -4.77 -19.74
CA ARG A 167 4.89 -3.65 -19.52
C ARG A 167 4.83 -3.30 -18.04
N VAL A 168 4.29 -2.14 -17.70
CA VAL A 168 3.83 -1.86 -16.33
C VAL A 168 2.60 -2.74 -16.07
N GLU A 169 2.65 -3.52 -15.00
CA GLU A 169 1.61 -4.49 -14.63
C GLU A 169 0.86 -4.12 -13.35
N ALA A 170 1.32 -3.11 -12.62
CA ALA A 170 0.62 -2.58 -11.46
C ALA A 170 1.01 -1.13 -11.19
N ILE A 171 0.06 -0.36 -10.63
CA ILE A 171 0.28 1.03 -10.21
C ILE A 171 -0.07 1.15 -8.74
N GLN A 172 0.79 1.76 -7.92
CA GLN A 172 0.57 1.93 -6.48
C GLN A 172 0.67 3.40 -6.06
N ASN A 173 -0.47 4.08 -5.87
CA ASN A 173 -0.50 5.48 -5.47
C ASN A 173 -1.35 5.67 -4.20
N HIS A 174 -1.18 6.82 -3.54
CA HIS A 174 -2.03 7.21 -2.42
C HIS A 174 -3.44 7.42 -2.94
N TYR A 175 -4.37 6.70 -2.34
CA TYR A 175 -5.77 6.83 -2.64
C TYR A 175 -6.61 6.55 -1.40
N SER A 176 -7.31 7.57 -0.94
CA SER A 176 -8.16 7.54 0.25
C SER A 176 -9.39 8.43 0.01
N LEU A 177 -10.34 8.42 0.95
CA LEU A 177 -11.45 9.38 0.92
C LEU A 177 -10.94 10.84 0.91
N LEU A 178 -9.83 11.12 1.61
CA LEU A 178 -9.24 12.46 1.73
C LEU A 178 -8.28 12.82 0.59
N TYR A 179 -7.79 11.84 -0.16
CA TYR A 179 -6.85 12.05 -1.25
C TYR A 179 -7.23 11.22 -2.48
N ARG A 180 -7.93 11.88 -3.42
CA ARG A 180 -8.48 11.27 -4.65
C ARG A 180 -7.81 11.77 -5.92
N ASP A 181 -6.58 12.24 -5.82
CA ASP A 181 -5.91 12.94 -6.93
C ASP A 181 -5.64 12.01 -8.12
N SER A 182 -5.30 10.74 -7.87
CA SER A 182 -5.16 9.72 -8.92
C SER A 182 -6.45 9.49 -9.71
N GLU A 183 -7.62 9.65 -9.08
CA GLU A 183 -8.91 9.54 -9.78
C GLU A 183 -9.14 10.76 -10.67
N ARG A 184 -8.89 11.97 -10.16
CA ARG A 184 -9.03 13.23 -10.92
C ARG A 184 -8.05 13.33 -12.08
N ALA A 185 -6.85 12.78 -11.92
CA ALA A 185 -5.81 12.71 -12.96
C ALA A 185 -6.07 11.63 -14.03
N GLY A 186 -7.16 10.85 -13.93
CA GLY A 186 -7.49 9.81 -14.90
C GLY A 186 -6.67 8.51 -14.77
N ILE A 187 -5.86 8.36 -13.72
CA ILE A 187 -5.00 7.17 -13.53
C ILE A 187 -5.86 5.92 -13.26
N LEU A 188 -6.97 6.05 -12.51
CA LEU A 188 -7.88 4.93 -12.27
C LEU A 188 -8.55 4.45 -13.56
N ASP A 189 -8.92 5.37 -14.45
CA ASP A 189 -9.53 5.00 -15.73
C ASP A 189 -8.49 4.40 -16.69
N TYR A 190 -7.29 4.96 -16.74
CA TYR A 190 -6.15 4.35 -17.44
C TYR A 190 -5.89 2.90 -16.99
N CYS A 191 -5.92 2.66 -15.67
CA CYS A 191 -5.77 1.32 -15.09
C CYS A 191 -6.88 0.38 -15.57
N ARG A 192 -8.13 0.82 -15.50
CA ARG A 192 -9.31 0.05 -15.90
C ARG A 192 -9.28 -0.33 -17.38
N ASP A 193 -9.00 0.62 -18.24
CA ASP A 193 -9.00 0.44 -19.70
C ASP A 193 -7.90 -0.52 -20.17
N ARG A 194 -6.81 -0.64 -19.41
CA ARG A 194 -5.64 -1.48 -19.74
C ARG A 194 -5.56 -2.77 -18.94
N GLY A 195 -6.52 -3.01 -18.05
CA GLY A 195 -6.51 -4.14 -17.13
C GLY A 195 -5.30 -4.15 -16.19
N ILE A 196 -4.84 -2.97 -15.77
CA ILE A 196 -3.75 -2.80 -14.81
C ILE A 196 -4.37 -2.64 -13.41
N PRO A 197 -4.06 -3.48 -12.42
CA PRO A 197 -4.51 -3.28 -11.05
C PRO A 197 -3.92 -1.99 -10.45
N PHE A 198 -4.80 -1.16 -9.88
CA PHE A 198 -4.43 0.01 -9.08
C PHE A 198 -4.43 -0.35 -7.59
N PHE A 199 -3.29 -0.20 -6.94
CA PHE A 199 -3.09 -0.47 -5.53
C PHE A 199 -3.18 0.82 -4.71
N ALA A 200 -4.20 0.93 -3.88
CA ALA A 200 -4.45 2.11 -3.05
C ALA A 200 -3.72 1.98 -1.71
N TYR A 201 -2.68 2.77 -1.48
CA TYR A 201 -2.07 2.90 -0.15
C TYR A 201 -2.66 4.11 0.60
N MET A 202 -2.47 4.16 1.93
CA MET A 202 -3.00 5.22 2.80
C MET A 202 -4.53 5.33 2.87
N VAL A 203 -5.25 4.26 2.53
CA VAL A 203 -6.73 4.16 2.60
C VAL A 203 -7.30 4.59 3.97
N LEU A 204 -6.56 4.35 5.06
CA LEU A 204 -6.95 4.72 6.42
C LEU A 204 -6.25 5.97 6.97
N GLU A 205 -5.45 6.66 6.15
CA GLU A 205 -4.79 7.92 6.51
C GLU A 205 -3.99 7.83 7.80
N GLN A 206 -3.11 6.82 7.87
CA GLN A 206 -2.31 6.45 9.05
C GLN A 206 -3.10 6.25 10.36
N GLY A 207 -4.40 5.97 10.23
CA GLY A 207 -5.35 5.75 11.32
C GLY A 207 -6.34 6.89 11.53
N ALA A 208 -6.19 8.04 10.87
CA ALA A 208 -7.13 9.16 11.00
C ALA A 208 -8.57 8.78 10.60
N LEU A 209 -8.74 7.84 9.66
CA LEU A 209 -10.04 7.31 9.24
C LEU A 209 -10.45 6.01 9.96
N SER A 210 -9.72 5.59 10.99
CA SER A 210 -10.01 4.34 11.72
C SER A 210 -11.15 4.48 12.75
N GLY A 211 -11.63 5.70 13.02
CA GLY A 211 -12.57 5.97 14.10
C GLY A 211 -11.99 5.82 15.52
N LYS A 212 -10.73 5.39 15.66
CA LYS A 212 -10.02 5.34 16.95
C LYS A 212 -9.61 6.73 17.43
N TYR A 213 -9.25 7.62 16.50
CA TYR A 213 -8.73 8.95 16.80
C TYR A 213 -9.75 10.03 16.46
N GLY A 214 -9.74 11.10 17.24
CA GLY A 214 -10.60 12.26 17.05
C GLY A 214 -10.18 13.42 17.97
N PRO A 215 -10.92 14.53 17.97
CA PRO A 215 -10.55 15.71 18.77
C PRO A 215 -10.37 15.42 20.27
N ALA A 216 -11.17 14.50 20.82
CA ALA A 216 -11.09 14.09 22.23
C ALA A 216 -10.07 12.98 22.52
N HIS A 217 -9.60 12.28 21.47
CA HIS A 217 -8.62 11.20 21.57
C HIS A 217 -7.64 11.30 20.40
N PRO A 218 -6.70 12.26 20.43
CA PRO A 218 -5.81 12.53 19.31
C PRO A 218 -4.80 11.39 19.08
N LEU A 219 -4.09 11.43 17.95
CA LEU A 219 -2.97 10.53 17.73
C LEU A 219 -1.85 10.81 18.74
N PRO A 220 -1.03 9.80 19.10
CA PRO A 220 0.00 9.93 20.13
C PRO A 220 0.96 11.08 19.86
N GLU A 221 1.07 12.00 20.82
CA GLU A 221 1.95 13.16 20.75
C GLU A 221 3.41 12.75 20.51
N GLY A 222 4.17 13.60 19.82
CA GLY A 222 5.56 13.32 19.44
C GLY A 222 5.73 12.38 18.24
N SER A 223 4.67 11.71 17.76
CA SER A 223 4.74 10.92 16.53
C SER A 223 4.60 11.79 15.27
N ASN A 224 5.21 11.38 14.15
CA ASN A 224 5.02 12.03 12.84
C ASN A 224 3.53 12.10 12.46
N ARG A 225 2.77 11.06 12.81
CA ARG A 225 1.32 11.00 12.58
C ARG A 225 0.55 12.07 13.33
N ALA A 226 0.91 12.34 14.59
CA ALA A 226 0.31 13.43 15.36
C ALA A 226 0.60 14.80 14.73
N GLN A 227 1.85 15.03 14.29
CA GLN A 227 2.24 16.28 13.63
C GLN A 227 1.43 16.54 12.34
N THR A 228 1.17 15.48 11.57
CA THR A 228 0.35 15.57 10.35
C THR A 228 -1.13 15.74 10.66
N TYR A 229 -1.73 14.83 11.44
CA TYR A 229 -3.18 14.65 11.50
C TYR A 229 -3.88 15.34 12.67
N ASN A 230 -3.23 15.59 13.81
CA ASN A 230 -3.95 16.09 15.00
C ASN A 230 -4.67 17.42 14.76
N ARG A 231 -4.07 18.32 13.96
CA ARG A 231 -4.69 19.59 13.54
C ARG A 231 -5.89 19.40 12.60
N MET A 232 -5.97 18.27 11.91
CA MET A 232 -7.03 17.95 10.94
C MET A 232 -8.21 17.24 11.59
N LEU A 233 -8.01 16.51 12.70
CA LEU A 233 -9.05 15.68 13.33
C LEU A 233 -10.39 16.40 13.59
N PRO A 234 -10.44 17.69 14.01
CA PRO A 234 -11.72 18.39 14.15
C PRO A 234 -12.49 18.52 12.85
N ARG A 235 -11.79 18.75 11.73
CA ARG A 235 -12.38 18.88 10.38
C ARG A 235 -12.85 17.53 9.84
N LEU A 236 -12.24 16.43 10.28
CA LEU A 236 -12.57 15.07 9.86
C LEU A 236 -13.76 14.45 10.59
N LYS A 237 -14.29 15.12 11.63
CA LYS A 237 -15.28 14.51 12.53
C LYS A 237 -16.55 14.05 11.79
N ALA A 238 -17.07 14.87 10.88
CA ALA A 238 -18.30 14.52 10.16
C ALA A 238 -18.10 13.25 9.31
N LEU A 239 -16.96 13.16 8.62
CA LEU A 239 -16.59 11.98 7.83
C LEU A 239 -16.42 10.74 8.71
N THR A 240 -15.71 10.84 9.83
CA THR A 240 -15.47 9.69 10.71
C THR A 240 -16.73 9.23 11.43
N ASP A 241 -17.63 10.14 11.79
CA ASP A 241 -18.96 9.82 12.32
C ASP A 241 -19.80 9.05 11.29
N ALA A 242 -19.78 9.49 10.02
CA ALA A 242 -20.50 8.83 8.92
C ALA A 242 -19.95 7.42 8.65
N LEU A 243 -18.63 7.25 8.56
CA LEU A 243 -17.97 5.93 8.47
C LEU A 243 -18.42 5.00 9.61
N ALA A 244 -18.44 5.51 10.84
CA ALA A 244 -18.87 4.74 12.00
C ALA A 244 -20.37 4.38 11.94
N ALA A 245 -21.23 5.31 11.48
CA ALA A 245 -22.66 5.07 11.34
C ALA A 245 -22.98 4.00 10.28
N ILE A 246 -22.34 4.09 9.11
CA ILE A 246 -22.45 3.11 8.02
C ILE A 246 -21.95 1.73 8.50
N GLY A 247 -20.84 1.70 9.23
CA GLY A 247 -20.28 0.49 9.81
C GLY A 247 -21.22 -0.20 10.80
N ARG A 248 -21.78 0.57 11.75
CA ARG A 248 -22.72 0.03 12.76
C ARG A 248 -23.93 -0.65 12.15
N LYS A 249 -24.50 -0.10 11.06
CA LYS A 249 -25.63 -0.71 10.33
C LYS A 249 -25.30 -2.10 9.78
N ARG A 250 -24.01 -2.43 9.62
CA ARG A 250 -23.51 -3.66 8.99
C ARG A 250 -22.69 -4.56 9.94
N GLY A 251 -22.64 -4.25 11.23
CA GLY A 251 -21.76 -4.96 12.17
C GLY A 251 -20.27 -4.83 11.84
N ALA A 252 -19.88 -3.70 11.24
CA ALA A 252 -18.52 -3.41 10.80
C ALA A 252 -17.97 -2.15 11.49
N ALA A 253 -16.65 -2.00 11.49
CA ALA A 253 -15.99 -0.80 12.03
C ALA A 253 -15.74 0.25 10.94
N ALA A 254 -15.50 1.50 11.32
CA ALA A 254 -15.12 2.58 10.40
C ALA A 254 -13.99 2.20 9.39
N PRO A 255 -12.87 1.54 9.78
CA PRO A 255 -11.84 1.15 8.83
C PRO A 255 -12.30 0.09 7.81
N ASP A 256 -13.25 -0.77 8.19
CA ASP A 256 -13.83 -1.75 7.28
C ASP A 256 -14.62 -1.03 6.16
N VAL A 257 -15.36 0.03 6.52
CA VAL A 257 -16.12 0.87 5.58
C VAL A 257 -15.20 1.68 4.66
N ALA A 258 -14.15 2.31 5.21
CA ALA A 258 -13.19 3.06 4.40
C ALA A 258 -12.44 2.15 3.40
N THR A 259 -12.14 0.92 3.82
CA THR A 259 -11.53 -0.10 2.94
C THR A 259 -12.52 -0.59 1.89
N ALA A 260 -13.79 -0.82 2.27
CA ALA A 260 -14.86 -1.18 1.33
C ALA A 260 -15.13 -0.07 0.30
N TRP A 261 -15.01 1.20 0.68
CA TRP A 261 -15.06 2.31 -0.26
C TRP A 261 -13.93 2.21 -1.29
N ALA A 262 -12.68 2.03 -0.87
CA ALA A 262 -11.56 1.89 -1.80
C ALA A 262 -11.73 0.68 -2.74
N LEU A 263 -12.27 -0.44 -2.25
CA LEU A 263 -12.66 -1.59 -3.09
C LEU A 263 -13.75 -1.22 -4.10
N ALA A 264 -14.79 -0.49 -3.68
CA ALA A 264 -15.89 -0.07 -4.56
C ALA A 264 -15.43 0.86 -5.69
N LYS A 265 -14.33 1.58 -5.49
CA LYS A 265 -13.67 2.40 -6.52
C LYS A 265 -12.80 1.59 -7.50
N GLY A 266 -12.78 0.25 -7.37
CA GLY A 266 -12.07 -0.65 -8.29
C GLY A 266 -10.58 -0.81 -8.00
N THR A 267 -10.13 -0.46 -6.79
CA THR A 267 -8.74 -0.58 -6.37
C THR A 267 -8.48 -1.88 -5.60
N THR A 268 -7.19 -2.23 -5.44
CA THR A 268 -6.68 -3.18 -4.46
C THR A 268 -6.11 -2.41 -3.27
N PRO A 269 -6.82 -2.25 -2.14
CA PRO A 269 -6.30 -1.58 -0.96
C PRO A 269 -5.06 -2.28 -0.40
N ILE A 270 -4.04 -1.51 -0.02
CA ILE A 270 -2.95 -1.97 0.82
C ILE A 270 -3.23 -1.50 2.24
N VAL A 271 -3.48 -2.43 3.15
CA VAL A 271 -3.87 -2.10 4.53
C VAL A 271 -2.87 -2.70 5.52
N GLY A 272 -2.44 -1.85 6.46
CA GLY A 272 -1.47 -2.23 7.48
C GLY A 272 -2.06 -3.18 8.52
N VAL A 273 -1.47 -4.35 8.69
CA VAL A 273 -1.92 -5.36 9.65
C VAL A 273 -0.91 -5.54 10.77
N THR A 274 -1.33 -5.42 12.03
CA THR A 274 -0.44 -5.59 13.20
C THR A 274 -1.03 -6.47 14.29
N ARG A 275 -2.29 -6.87 14.14
CA ARG A 275 -3.02 -7.74 15.06
C ARG A 275 -3.99 -8.63 14.26
N PRO A 276 -4.27 -9.86 14.71
CA PRO A 276 -5.14 -10.79 13.98
C PRO A 276 -6.51 -10.19 13.63
N ASP A 277 -7.12 -9.42 14.53
CA ASP A 277 -8.43 -8.80 14.29
C ASP A 277 -8.44 -7.77 13.14
N HIS A 278 -7.27 -7.25 12.72
CA HIS A 278 -7.21 -6.44 11.51
C HIS A 278 -7.57 -7.29 10.28
N VAL A 279 -7.11 -8.54 10.23
CA VAL A 279 -7.43 -9.50 9.16
C VAL A 279 -8.94 -9.79 9.12
N ASP A 280 -9.56 -9.93 10.29
CA ASP A 280 -11.03 -10.06 10.37
C ASP A 280 -11.75 -8.83 9.81
N GLY A 281 -11.22 -7.63 10.05
CA GLY A 281 -11.69 -6.38 9.44
C GLY A 281 -11.58 -6.37 7.93
N LEU A 282 -10.44 -6.80 7.37
CA LEU A 282 -10.26 -6.92 5.92
C LEU A 282 -11.24 -7.92 5.31
N ALA A 283 -11.45 -9.07 5.97
CA ALA A 283 -12.42 -10.05 5.53
C ALA A 283 -13.86 -9.51 5.55
N ARG A 284 -14.23 -8.69 6.55
CA ARG A 284 -15.51 -7.98 6.58
C ARG A 284 -15.59 -6.95 5.46
N ALA A 285 -14.57 -6.12 5.27
CA ALA A 285 -14.52 -5.09 4.24
C ALA A 285 -14.78 -5.67 2.84
N SER A 286 -14.15 -6.80 2.50
CA SER A 286 -14.36 -7.50 1.21
C SER A 286 -15.78 -8.00 0.96
N ARG A 287 -16.64 -8.03 1.99
CA ARG A 287 -18.05 -8.44 1.88
C ARG A 287 -19.02 -7.26 1.95
N ILE A 288 -18.55 -6.05 2.18
CA ILE A 288 -19.39 -4.86 2.23
C ILE A 288 -19.61 -4.34 0.81
N THR A 289 -20.87 -4.22 0.41
CA THR A 289 -21.28 -3.44 -0.77
C THR A 289 -21.87 -2.13 -0.28
N LEU A 290 -21.19 -1.01 -0.55
CA LEU A 290 -21.69 0.32 -0.26
C LEU A 290 -22.70 0.74 -1.32
N ALA A 291 -23.78 1.39 -0.89
CA ALA A 291 -24.73 1.98 -1.81
C ALA A 291 -24.15 3.26 -2.44
N ALA A 292 -24.67 3.65 -3.61
CA ALA A 292 -24.16 4.80 -4.34
C ALA A 292 -24.32 6.13 -3.57
N ASP A 293 -25.39 6.26 -2.79
CA ASP A 293 -25.65 7.39 -1.90
C ASP A 293 -24.68 7.44 -0.72
N GLU A 294 -24.32 6.29 -0.13
CA GLU A 294 -23.31 6.21 0.93
C GLU A 294 -21.91 6.58 0.41
N ILE A 295 -21.55 6.14 -0.80
CA ILE A 295 -20.29 6.55 -1.44
C ILE A 295 -20.30 8.07 -1.65
N ALA A 296 -21.38 8.62 -2.21
CA ALA A 296 -21.50 10.05 -2.45
C ALA A 296 -21.47 10.88 -1.16
N GLU A 297 -22.13 10.41 -0.08
CA GLU A 297 -22.09 11.04 1.24
C GLU A 297 -20.66 11.10 1.79
N LEU A 298 -19.95 9.97 1.80
CA LEU A 298 -18.58 9.89 2.30
C LEU A 298 -17.63 10.79 1.49
N GLU A 299 -17.75 10.79 0.17
CA GLU A 299 -16.94 11.63 -0.71
C GLU A 299 -17.23 13.13 -0.52
N ALA A 300 -18.50 13.51 -0.38
CA ALA A 300 -18.89 14.91 -0.13
C ALA A 300 -18.40 15.40 1.24
N LEU A 301 -18.48 14.57 2.28
CA LEU A 301 -17.95 14.88 3.61
C LEU A 301 -16.42 15.00 3.60
N ALA A 302 -15.75 14.17 2.81
CA ALA A 302 -14.31 14.23 2.65
C ALA A 302 -13.87 15.51 1.92
N ASP A 303 -14.55 15.90 0.83
CA ASP A 303 -14.27 17.16 0.14
C ASP A 303 -14.55 18.37 1.03
N ALA A 304 -15.65 18.35 1.78
CA ALA A 304 -16.01 19.42 2.73
C ALA A 304 -15.02 19.56 3.90
N ALA A 305 -14.28 18.50 4.23
CA ALA A 305 -13.22 18.58 5.24
C ALA A 305 -12.08 19.51 4.80
N ASP A 306 -11.83 19.62 3.49
CA ASP A 306 -10.84 20.53 2.87
C ASP A 306 -9.45 20.43 3.55
N VAL A 307 -8.94 19.22 3.63
CA VAL A 307 -7.61 18.93 4.20
C VAL A 307 -6.66 18.42 3.12
N ASN A 308 -5.37 18.67 3.31
CA ASN A 308 -4.32 18.10 2.47
C ASN A 308 -3.55 17.05 3.28
N THR A 309 -3.75 15.78 2.96
CA THR A 309 -3.10 14.63 3.60
C THR A 309 -1.89 14.10 2.82
N ARG A 310 -1.49 14.77 1.74
CA ARG A 310 -0.35 14.40 0.91
C ARG A 310 0.93 14.29 1.75
N GLY A 311 1.61 13.15 1.61
CA GLY A 311 2.93 12.91 2.17
C GLY A 311 3.98 13.81 1.50
N TRP A 312 5.05 14.14 2.24
CA TRP A 312 6.12 15.00 1.73
C TRP A 312 6.93 14.38 0.58
N TRP A 313 6.82 13.07 0.37
CA TRP A 313 7.45 12.32 -0.72
C TRP A 313 6.59 12.27 -1.99
N GLU A 314 5.34 12.70 -1.91
CA GLU A 314 4.39 12.65 -3.01
C GLU A 314 4.35 13.98 -3.77
N HIS A 315 4.08 13.89 -5.07
CA HIS A 315 3.81 15.05 -5.91
C HIS A 315 2.35 15.03 -6.41
N GLU A 316 1.89 16.11 -7.02
CA GLU A 316 0.55 16.19 -7.63
C GLU A 316 0.43 15.22 -8.81
N MET A 317 -0.72 14.54 -8.92
CA MET A 317 -0.94 13.55 -9.99
C MET A 317 -1.45 14.18 -11.29
N GLN A 318 -1.94 15.42 -11.24
CA GLN A 318 -2.55 16.14 -12.36
C GLN A 318 -1.54 16.94 -13.21
N VAL A 319 -0.24 16.66 -13.07
CA VAL A 319 0.85 17.37 -13.77
C VAL A 319 1.03 16.84 -15.19
#